data_AF-A0A0A0BLC2-F1
#
_entry.id   AF-A0A0A0BLC2-F1
#
_cell.length_a   1.000
_cell.length_b   1.000
_cell.length_c   1.000
_cell.angle_alpha   90.00
_cell.angle_beta   90.00
_cell.angle_gamma   90.00
#
_symmetry.space_group_name_H-M   'P 1'
#
loop_
_entity.id
_entity.type
_entity.pdbx_description
1 polymer ?
#
loop_
_entity_poly.entity_id
_entity_poly.type
_entity_poly.pdbx_seq_one_letter_code
_entity_poly.pdbx_strand_id
1 'polypeptide(L)'
;MTTRTGPSRLHRPEQLAAYLAAPRTGRWSPRTWLAAGWAALALRRTRRALAADGVRAHVPRPPRLPDGARRGVEAVLRRTSPTCLERSLVLRTWLAAHGVPCEVVIGVRRDASGDVTAHAWLDVESDDATARTFREIHRWAP
;
A
#
# COMPACT_ATOMS: atom_id res chain seq x y z
N MET A 1 -15.12 -7.72 -21.52
CA MET A 1 -14.04 -6.78 -21.15
C MET A 1 -13.21 -7.41 -20.04
N THR A 2 -12.17 -8.14 -20.43
CA THR A 2 -11.22 -8.81 -19.53
C THR A 2 -10.15 -7.79 -19.14
N THR A 3 -10.23 -7.25 -17.92
CA THR A 3 -9.14 -6.43 -17.36
C THR A 3 -7.95 -7.34 -17.11
N ARG A 4 -6.93 -7.17 -17.95
CA ARG A 4 -5.67 -7.92 -17.89
C ARG A 4 -4.98 -7.63 -16.56
N THR A 5 -4.99 -8.62 -15.66
CA THR A 5 -4.12 -8.71 -14.46
C THR A 5 -2.68 -8.92 -14.96
N GLY A 6 -2.09 -7.86 -15.50
CA GLY A 6 -0.69 -7.84 -15.91
C GLY A 6 0.20 -7.36 -14.76
N PRO A 7 1.53 -7.58 -14.82
CA PRO A 7 2.46 -7.00 -13.87
C PRO A 7 2.30 -5.47 -13.81
N SER A 8 2.68 -4.86 -12.69
CA SER A 8 2.62 -3.40 -12.50
C SER A 8 3.18 -2.68 -13.72
N ARG A 9 2.45 -1.64 -14.18
CA ARG A 9 2.86 -0.84 -15.34
C ARG A 9 3.87 0.24 -14.98
N LEU A 10 4.06 0.50 -13.69
CA LEU A 10 4.78 1.66 -13.19
C LEU A 10 6.23 1.36 -12.77
N HIS A 11 6.53 0.10 -12.45
CA HIS A 11 7.90 -0.33 -12.17
C HIS A 11 8.23 -1.64 -12.87
N ARG A 12 9.52 -1.85 -13.10
CA ARG A 12 10.05 -3.12 -13.57
C ARG A 12 10.04 -4.14 -12.43
N PRO A 13 9.81 -5.44 -12.70
CA PRO A 13 9.86 -6.48 -11.67
C PRO A 13 11.15 -6.47 -10.84
N GLU A 14 12.27 -6.12 -11.46
CA GLU A 14 13.59 -5.98 -10.82
C GLU A 14 13.61 -4.89 -9.72
N GLN A 15 12.87 -3.79 -9.88
CA GLN A 15 12.83 -2.72 -8.88
C GLN A 15 12.13 -3.20 -7.60
N LEU A 16 11.01 -3.91 -7.75
CA LEU A 16 10.32 -4.52 -6.62
C LEU A 16 11.19 -5.61 -5.98
N ALA A 17 11.85 -6.46 -6.78
CA ALA A 17 12.74 -7.50 -6.28
C ALA A 17 13.93 -6.90 -5.50
N ALA A 18 14.58 -5.87 -6.04
CA ALA A 18 15.68 -5.16 -5.38
C ALA A 18 15.23 -4.50 -4.08
N TYR A 19 14.08 -3.82 -4.09
CA TYR A 19 13.47 -3.28 -2.89
C TYR A 19 13.27 -4.40 -1.86
N LEU A 20 12.58 -5.49 -2.22
CA LEU A 20 12.30 -6.62 -1.33
C LEU A 20 13.58 -7.30 -0.80
N ALA A 21 14.64 -7.40 -1.60
CA ALA A 21 15.93 -7.95 -1.22
C ALA A 21 16.73 -7.04 -0.26
N ALA A 22 16.43 -5.73 -0.20
CA ALA A 22 17.16 -4.79 0.64
C ALA A 22 17.13 -5.22 2.13
N PRO A 23 18.30 -5.25 2.80
CA PRO A 23 18.40 -5.72 4.18
C PRO A 23 17.63 -4.82 5.13
N ARG A 24 16.86 -5.43 6.04
CA ARG A 24 16.08 -4.70 7.03
C ARG A 24 17.01 -3.95 8.00
N THR A 25 16.69 -2.70 8.29
CA THR A 25 17.41 -1.95 9.32
C THR A 25 17.15 -2.57 10.69
N GLY A 26 18.08 -2.36 11.62
CA GLY A 26 17.96 -2.82 13.00
C GLY A 26 16.64 -2.34 13.63
N ARG A 27 15.98 -3.20 14.41
CA ARG A 27 14.69 -2.89 15.05
C ARG A 27 14.74 -1.60 15.86
N TRP A 28 15.83 -1.38 16.58
CA TRP A 28 16.06 -0.24 17.47
C TRP A 28 16.79 0.92 16.79
N SER A 29 17.04 0.84 15.48
CA SER A 29 17.72 1.93 14.79
C SER A 29 16.83 3.19 14.72
N PRO A 30 17.41 4.40 14.80
CA PRO A 30 16.66 5.65 14.65
C PRO A 30 15.88 5.71 13.33
N ARG A 31 16.42 5.12 12.25
CA ARG A 31 15.76 5.07 10.93
C ARG A 31 14.47 4.26 10.95
N THR A 32 14.46 3.13 11.66
CA THR A 32 13.25 2.31 11.86
C THR A 32 12.19 3.09 12.65
N TRP A 33 12.61 3.82 13.69
CA TRP A 33 11.72 4.65 14.48
C TRP A 33 11.15 5.82 13.69
N LEU A 34 11.95 6.49 12.86
CA LEU A 34 11.48 7.54 11.96
C LEU A 34 10.47 7.02 10.94
N ALA A 35 10.72 5.85 10.34
CA ALA A 35 9.77 5.20 9.45
C ALA A 35 8.45 4.84 10.16
N ALA A 36 8.52 4.33 11.39
CA ALA A 36 7.34 4.04 12.20
C ALA A 36 6.58 5.32 12.57
N GLY A 37 7.28 6.37 13.02
CA GLY A 37 6.68 7.67 13.34
C GLY A 37 5.98 8.29 12.14
N TRP A 38 6.63 8.23 10.96
CA TRP A 38 6.01 8.65 9.71
C TRP A 38 4.77 7.81 9.39
N ALA A 39 4.85 6.47 9.43
CA ALA A 39 3.71 5.61 9.09
C ALA A 39 2.51 5.85 10.00
N ALA A 40 2.73 6.06 11.30
CA ALA A 40 1.67 6.38 12.25
C ALA A 40 1.02 7.73 11.96
N LEU A 41 1.82 8.75 11.63
CA LEU A 41 1.34 10.08 11.26
C LEU A 41 0.60 10.07 9.92
N ALA A 42 1.16 9.39 8.92
CA ALA A 42 0.60 9.21 7.60
C ALA A 42 -0.76 8.54 7.72
N LEU A 43 -0.85 7.42 8.43
CA LEU A 43 -2.11 6.71 8.63
C LEU A 43 -3.18 7.58 9.30
N ARG A 44 -2.83 8.31 10.37
CA ARG A 44 -3.75 9.23 11.04
C ARG A 44 -4.27 10.32 10.10
N ARG A 45 -3.39 10.88 9.25
CA ARG A 45 -3.78 11.89 8.26
C ARG A 45 -4.62 11.30 7.13
N THR A 46 -4.22 10.15 6.58
CA THR A 46 -4.97 9.44 5.55
C THR A 46 -6.37 9.11 6.02
N ARG A 47 -6.55 8.63 7.25
CA ARG A 47 -7.87 8.34 7.82
C ARG A 47 -8.76 9.59 7.86
N ARG A 48 -8.23 10.71 8.32
CA ARG A 48 -8.96 11.98 8.36
C ARG A 48 -9.27 12.50 6.96
N ALA A 49 -8.31 12.45 6.05
CA ALA A 49 -8.47 12.91 4.67
C ALA A 49 -9.45 12.02 3.89
N LEU A 50 -9.45 10.69 4.10
CA LEU A 50 -10.45 9.80 3.50
C LEU A 50 -11.86 10.12 3.99
N ALA A 51 -12.01 10.48 5.27
CA ALA A 51 -13.31 10.87 5.81
C ALA A 51 -13.81 12.21 5.25
N ALA A 52 -12.91 13.14 4.90
CA ALA A 52 -13.26 14.47 4.39
C ALA A 52 -13.38 14.51 2.85
N ASP A 53 -12.40 13.93 2.15
CA ASP A 53 -12.17 14.09 0.71
C ASP A 53 -12.40 12.80 -0.10
N GLY A 54 -12.77 11.71 0.59
CA GLY A 54 -12.94 10.40 -0.02
C GLY A 54 -11.68 9.93 -0.76
N VAL A 55 -11.85 9.40 -1.97
CA VAL A 55 -10.75 8.89 -2.80
C VAL A 55 -9.76 9.96 -3.29
N ARG A 56 -9.94 11.25 -2.97
CA ARG A 56 -8.95 12.30 -3.28
C ARG A 56 -7.96 12.53 -2.13
N ALA A 57 -8.04 11.73 -1.07
CA ALA A 57 -7.20 11.85 0.11
C ALA A 57 -5.70 11.81 -0.22
N HIS A 58 -4.96 12.80 0.28
CA HIS A 58 -3.51 12.87 0.12
C HIS A 58 -2.78 12.22 1.30
N VAL A 59 -1.74 11.45 1.01
CA VAL A 59 -0.85 10.84 2.02
C VAL A 59 0.45 11.64 2.08
N PRO A 60 0.91 12.05 3.28
CA PRO A 60 2.15 12.82 3.40
C PRO A 60 3.35 11.99 2.94
N ARG A 61 4.27 12.62 2.19
CA ARG A 61 5.50 11.98 1.73
C ARG A 61 6.38 11.53 2.90
N PRO A 62 7.03 10.36 2.83
CA PRO A 62 7.99 9.92 3.84
C PRO A 62 9.27 10.75 3.81
N PRO A 63 9.98 10.86 4.94
CA PRO A 63 11.35 11.32 4.94
C PRO A 63 12.24 10.37 4.11
N ARG A 64 13.35 10.89 3.57
CA ARG A 64 14.34 10.07 2.85
C ARG A 64 15.00 9.08 3.83
N LEU A 65 14.63 7.81 3.72
CA LEU A 65 15.10 6.71 4.56
C LEU A 65 15.58 5.56 3.67
N PRO A 66 16.44 4.65 4.18
CA PRO A 66 16.80 3.45 3.43
C PRO A 66 15.63 2.47 3.35
N ASP A 67 15.57 1.67 2.29
CA ASP A 67 14.51 0.68 2.03
C ASP A 67 14.25 -0.26 3.22
N GLY A 68 15.33 -0.66 3.90
CA GLY A 68 15.28 -1.51 5.08
C GLY A 68 14.48 -0.93 6.25
N ALA A 69 14.27 0.40 6.29
CA ALA A 69 13.45 1.07 7.28
C ALA A 69 11.95 0.76 7.13
N ARG A 70 11.54 0.08 6.04
CA ARG A 70 10.19 -0.47 5.87
C ARG A 70 9.72 -1.30 7.06
N ARG A 71 10.66 -1.90 7.82
CA ARG A 71 10.38 -2.62 9.07
C ARG A 71 9.54 -1.78 10.04
N GLY A 72 9.79 -0.47 10.12
CA GLY A 72 9.03 0.46 10.94
C GLY A 72 7.60 0.66 10.44
N VAL A 73 7.45 0.84 9.12
CA VAL A 73 6.15 0.97 8.45
C VAL A 73 5.30 -0.30 8.65
N GLU A 74 5.86 -1.46 8.31
CA GLU A 74 5.24 -2.78 8.50
C GLU A 74 4.80 -3.01 9.96
N ALA A 75 5.62 -2.58 10.93
CA ALA A 75 5.33 -2.73 12.34
C ALA A 75 4.18 -1.84 12.82
N VAL A 76 3.98 -0.66 12.23
CA VAL A 76 2.83 0.20 12.52
C VAL A 76 1.58 -0.39 11.90
N LEU A 77 1.60 -0.68 10.60
CA LEU A 77 0.44 -1.23 9.88
C LEU A 77 -0.10 -2.50 10.53
N ARG A 78 0.79 -3.40 11.00
CA ARG A 78 0.39 -4.60 11.73
C ARG A 78 -0.26 -4.31 13.09
N ARG A 79 0.18 -3.27 13.80
CA ARG A 79 -0.33 -2.93 15.14
C ARG A 79 -1.62 -2.14 15.12
N THR A 80 -1.82 -1.33 14.09
CA THR A 80 -2.98 -0.42 14.00
C THR A 80 -4.13 -1.00 13.19
N SER A 81 -3.92 -2.14 12.51
CA SER A 81 -4.92 -2.84 11.69
C SER A 81 -5.78 -1.88 10.83
N PRO A 82 -5.15 -1.07 9.97
CA PRO A 82 -5.87 -0.09 9.16
C PRO A 82 -6.80 -0.78 8.15
N THR A 83 -7.74 -0.02 7.59
CA THR A 83 -8.55 -0.55 6.47
C THR A 83 -7.66 -0.87 5.27
N CYS A 84 -8.14 -1.74 4.37
CA CYS A 84 -7.38 -2.10 3.17
C CYS A 84 -7.00 -0.86 2.33
N LEU A 85 -7.92 0.11 2.19
CA LEU A 85 -7.66 1.35 1.47
C LEU A 85 -6.62 2.23 2.17
N GLU A 86 -6.73 2.42 3.49
CA GLU A 86 -5.75 3.16 4.29
C GLU A 86 -4.34 2.55 4.16
N ARG A 87 -4.24 1.22 4.28
CA ARG A 87 -2.98 0.47 4.15
C ARG A 87 -2.36 0.69 2.77
N SER A 88 -3.14 0.46 1.72
CA SER A 88 -2.67 0.52 0.33
C SER A 88 -2.22 1.94 -0.03
N LEU A 89 -2.91 2.97 0.46
CA LEU A 89 -2.47 4.36 0.26
C LEU A 89 -1.13 4.68 0.96
N VAL A 90 -0.97 4.27 2.22
CA VAL A 90 0.30 4.48 2.94
C VAL A 90 1.45 3.72 2.27
N LEU A 91 1.22 2.47 1.87
CA LEU A 91 2.25 1.67 1.21
C LEU A 91 2.58 2.16 -0.20
N ARG A 92 1.59 2.62 -0.98
CA ARG A 92 1.83 3.28 -2.28
C ARG A 92 2.81 4.43 -2.13
N THR A 93 2.55 5.32 -1.17
CA THR A 93 3.39 6.51 -0.95
C THR A 93 4.77 6.14 -0.42
N TRP A 94 4.87 5.10 0.41
CA TRP A 94 6.17 4.56 0.84
C TRP A 94 6.95 4.01 -0.36
N LEU A 95 6.39 3.03 -1.08
CA LEU A 95 7.06 2.37 -2.20
C LEU A 95 7.47 3.35 -3.31
N ALA A 96 6.64 4.34 -3.62
CA ALA A 96 6.97 5.39 -4.58
C ALA A 96 8.22 6.19 -4.15
N ALA A 97 8.38 6.50 -2.86
CA ALA A 97 9.57 7.17 -2.35
C ALA A 97 10.84 6.29 -2.40
N HIS A 98 10.67 4.98 -2.55
CA HIS A 98 11.73 3.98 -2.70
C HIS A 98 11.90 3.50 -4.14
N GLY A 99 11.40 4.26 -5.13
CA GLY A 99 11.59 3.95 -6.55
C GLY A 99 10.76 2.78 -7.05
N VAL A 100 9.73 2.36 -6.31
CA VAL A 100 8.76 1.33 -6.70
C VAL A 100 7.37 1.98 -6.75
N PRO A 101 7.07 2.85 -7.74
CA PRO A 101 5.74 3.40 -7.88
C PRO A 101 4.71 2.29 -8.14
N CYS A 102 3.59 2.36 -7.42
CA CYS A 102 2.51 1.38 -7.49
C CYS A 102 1.17 2.09 -7.70
N GLU A 103 0.19 1.36 -8.22
CA GLU A 103 -1.20 1.81 -8.28
C GLU A 103 -2.00 1.22 -7.13
N VAL A 104 -2.99 1.95 -6.62
CA VAL A 104 -4.02 1.37 -5.74
C VAL A 104 -5.14 0.84 -6.62
N VAL A 105 -5.48 -0.43 -6.44
CA VAL A 105 -6.58 -1.10 -7.12
C VAL A 105 -7.70 -1.32 -6.12
N ILE A 106 -8.94 -1.05 -6.52
CA ILE A 106 -10.15 -1.31 -5.75
C ILE A 106 -11.00 -2.30 -6.53
N GLY A 107 -11.41 -3.36 -5.85
CA GLY A 107 -12.30 -4.37 -6.39
C GLY A 107 -13.44 -4.70 -5.45
N VAL A 108 -14.45 -5.34 -6.02
CA VAL A 108 -15.61 -5.85 -5.29
C VAL A 108 -15.80 -7.33 -5.57
N ARG A 109 -16.35 -8.03 -4.59
CA ARG A 109 -16.78 -9.42 -4.70
C ARG A 109 -18.19 -9.51 -4.13
N ARG A 110 -19.03 -10.33 -4.76
CA ARG A 110 -20.29 -10.77 -4.16
C ARG A 110 -20.07 -12.14 -3.54
N ASP A 111 -20.48 -12.34 -2.30
CA ASP A 111 -20.43 -13.65 -1.65
C ASP A 111 -21.67 -14.50 -1.95
N ALA A 112 -21.76 -15.67 -1.32
CA ALA A 112 -22.86 -16.61 -1.54
C ALA A 112 -24.21 -16.14 -0.94
N SER A 113 -24.21 -15.27 0.09
CA SER A 113 -25.42 -14.64 0.62
C SER A 113 -25.89 -13.47 -0.26
N GLY A 114 -25.06 -13.03 -1.20
CA GLY A 114 -25.35 -11.92 -2.09
C GLY A 114 -24.83 -10.58 -1.57
N ASP A 115 -24.08 -10.56 -0.46
CA ASP A 115 -23.50 -9.34 0.09
C ASP A 115 -22.29 -8.90 -0.76
N VAL A 116 -22.15 -7.59 -0.93
CA VAL A 116 -21.05 -7.00 -1.70
C VAL A 116 -19.97 -6.53 -0.75
N THR A 117 -18.79 -7.12 -0.87
CA THR A 117 -17.58 -6.72 -0.13
C THR A 117 -16.62 -5.99 -1.05
N ALA A 118 -16.07 -4.87 -0.58
CA ALA A 118 -15.00 -4.13 -1.26
C ALA A 118 -13.62 -4.44 -0.65
N HIS A 119 -12.58 -4.43 -1.49
CA HIS A 119 -11.20 -4.57 -1.08
C HIS A 119 -10.30 -3.66 -1.91
N ALA A 120 -9.20 -3.19 -1.30
CA ALA A 120 -8.21 -2.37 -1.97
C ALA A 120 -6.81 -2.96 -1.75
N TRP A 121 -6.05 -3.14 -2.83
CA TRP A 121 -4.71 -3.70 -2.84
C TRP A 121 -3.79 -2.85 -3.72
N LEU A 122 -2.49 -3.06 -3.60
CA LEU A 122 -1.53 -2.48 -4.56
C LEU A 122 -1.44 -3.35 -5.81
N ASP A 123 -1.19 -2.78 -6.97
CA ASP A 123 -1.02 -3.55 -8.20
C ASP A 123 0.10 -4.63 -8.12
N VAL A 124 1.13 -4.43 -7.30
CA VAL A 124 2.14 -5.46 -6.96
C VAL A 124 1.59 -6.67 -6.21
N GLU A 125 0.44 -6.52 -5.57
CA GLU A 125 -0.27 -7.56 -4.81
C GLU A 125 -1.35 -8.24 -5.68
N SER A 126 -1.44 -7.93 -6.99
CA SER A 126 -2.51 -8.44 -7.86
C SER A 126 -2.50 -9.97 -8.06
N ASP A 127 -1.35 -10.59 -7.83
CA ASP A 127 -1.20 -12.04 -7.88
C ASP A 127 -1.51 -12.74 -6.56
N ASP A 128 -1.79 -11.98 -5.49
CA ASP A 128 -2.16 -12.54 -4.20
C ASP A 128 -3.51 -13.26 -4.29
N ALA A 129 -3.63 -14.38 -3.58
CA ALA A 129 -4.83 -15.21 -3.58
C ALA A 129 -6.09 -14.40 -3.23
N THR A 130 -5.98 -13.45 -2.29
CA THR A 130 -7.09 -12.56 -1.93
C THR A 130 -7.49 -11.67 -3.10
N ALA A 131 -6.55 -10.96 -3.73
CA ALA A 131 -6.82 -10.02 -4.82
C ALA A 131 -7.54 -10.69 -6.00
N ARG A 132 -7.14 -11.92 -6.34
CA ARG A 132 -7.75 -12.71 -7.44
C ARG A 132 -9.23 -13.03 -7.24
N THR A 133 -9.75 -12.95 -6.02
CA THR A 133 -11.18 -13.18 -5.75
C THR A 133 -12.06 -11.95 -6.00
N PHE A 134 -11.46 -10.77 -6.15
CA PHE A 134 -12.18 -9.52 -6.37
C PHE A 134 -12.17 -9.14 -7.84
N ARG A 135 -13.29 -8.58 -8.31
CA ARG A 135 -13.37 -7.95 -9.63
C ARG A 135 -12.98 -6.48 -9.49
N GLU A 136 -11.92 -6.08 -10.18
CA GLU A 136 -11.48 -4.68 -10.26
C GLU A 136 -12.60 -3.78 -10.80
N ILE A 137 -12.83 -2.66 -10.10
CA ILE A 137 -13.77 -1.61 -10.52
C ILE A 137 -13.12 -0.24 -10.63
N HIS A 138 -11.98 -0.03 -9.97
CA HIS A 138 -11.25 1.23 -10.00
C HIS A 138 -9.76 1.02 -9.77
N ARG A 139 -8.95 1.87 -10.40
CA ARG A 139 -7.49 1.87 -10.29
C ARG A 139 -7.00 3.30 -10.26
N TRP A 140 -6.07 3.57 -9.33
CA TRP A 140 -5.58 4.91 -9.05
C TRP A 140 -4.05 4.97 -9.11
N ALA A 141 -3.55 5.68 -10.11
CA ALA A 141 -2.15 6.04 -10.26
C ALA A 141 -1.63 6.92 -9.09
N PRO A 142 -0.33 6.88 -8.78
CA PRO A 142 0.27 7.63 -7.66
C PRO A 142 0.05 9.15 -7.70
#